data_AF-A0AAW2Z4C9-F1
#
_entry.id   AF-A0AAW2Z4C9-F1
#
_cell.length_a   1.000
_cell.length_b   1.000
_cell.length_c   1.000
_cell.angle_alpha   90.00
_cell.angle_beta   90.00
_cell.angle_gamma   90.00
#
_symmetry.space_group_name_H-M   'P 1'
#
loop_
_entity.id
_entity.type
_entity.pdbx_description
1 polymer ?
#
loop_
_entity_poly.entity_id
_entity_poly.type
_entity_poly.pdbx_seq_one_letter_code
_entity_poly.pdbx_strand_id
1 'polypeptide(L)'
;MIHSLFIINNQGEIIIEKHWRGRVSRSVGEYFVEQVRKAGSPEETPPVIAMSNHYIIHVLRSDVFFVGVVQSETPPLMVVELLNRLVEVLTSYIGKIDDNNIKQNFVTLYQLLDEMIDNGFPITTELSLLRDLVKPQASVIKSITDTVSRQDSGHGISPVPWRKLGIKYAANEIISSTLMKR
;
A
#
# COMPACT_ATOMS: atom_id res chain seq x y z
N MET A 1 -17.44 2.04 -1.07
CA MET A 1 -16.01 2.18 -1.44
C MET A 1 -15.17 2.50 -0.20
N ILE A 2 -13.86 2.68 -0.31
CA ILE A 2 -13.00 2.98 0.84
C ILE A 2 -13.19 4.43 1.29
N HIS A 3 -13.63 4.61 2.52
CA HIS A 3 -13.76 5.93 3.13
C HIS A 3 -12.46 6.35 3.81
N SER A 4 -11.82 5.40 4.49
CA SER A 4 -10.63 5.68 5.29
C SER A 4 -9.73 4.45 5.40
N LEU A 5 -8.45 4.71 5.62
CA LEU A 5 -7.44 3.70 5.89
C LEU A 5 -6.72 4.07 7.18
N PHE A 6 -6.56 3.09 8.05
CA PHE A 6 -5.79 3.18 9.28
C PHE A 6 -4.65 2.16 9.22
N ILE A 7 -3.48 2.56 9.70
CA ILE A 7 -2.37 1.63 9.97
C ILE A 7 -2.18 1.58 11.48
N ILE A 8 -2.30 0.38 12.05
CA ILE A 8 -2.31 0.15 13.48
C ILE A 8 -1.15 -0.79 13.83
N ASN A 9 -0.35 -0.43 14.82
CA ASN A 9 0.76 -1.26 15.28
C ASN A 9 0.27 -2.42 16.16
N ASN A 10 1.20 -3.29 16.56
CA ASN A 10 0.92 -4.42 17.44
C ASN A 10 0.46 -4.04 18.86
N GLN A 11 0.66 -2.78 19.27
CA GLN A 11 0.19 -2.25 20.55
C GLN A 11 -1.26 -1.72 20.46
N GLY A 12 -1.85 -1.69 19.26
CA GLY A 12 -3.18 -1.13 19.02
C GLY A 12 -3.20 0.38 18.81
N GLU A 13 -2.04 1.02 18.62
CA GLU A 13 -1.94 2.45 18.36
C GLU A 13 -2.07 2.74 16.86
N ILE A 14 -2.87 3.76 16.52
CA ILE A 14 -2.99 4.26 15.15
C ILE A 14 -1.75 5.08 14.80
N ILE A 15 -0.91 4.54 13.90
CA ILE A 15 0.29 5.22 13.39
C ILE A 15 -0.08 6.23 12.31
N ILE A 16 -0.95 5.81 11.39
CA ILE A 16 -1.36 6.58 10.21
C ILE A 16 -2.87 6.48 10.06
N GLU A 17 -3.49 7.60 9.70
CA GLU A 17 -4.85 7.65 9.20
C GLU A 17 -4.91 8.49 7.93
N LYS A 18 -5.70 8.03 6.96
CA LYS A 18 -6.01 8.76 5.72
C LYS A 18 -7.50 8.62 5.45
N HIS A 19 -8.13 9.73 5.09
CA HIS A 19 -9.56 9.81 4.80
C HIS A 19 -9.76 10.35 3.38
N TRP A 20 -10.57 9.67 2.56
CA TRP A 20 -10.92 10.12 1.21
C TRP A 20 -12.38 10.60 1.11
N ARG A 21 -13.30 9.98 1.86
CA ARG A 21 -14.75 10.25 1.76
C ARG A 21 -15.33 10.69 3.10
N GLY A 22 -14.78 11.78 3.63
CA GLY A 22 -15.14 12.32 4.94
C GLY A 22 -14.38 11.65 6.09
N ARG A 23 -14.38 12.34 7.23
CA ARG A 23 -13.61 11.92 8.41
C ARG A 23 -14.33 10.76 9.12
N VAL A 24 -13.64 9.63 9.24
CA VAL A 24 -14.07 8.51 10.07
C VAL A 24 -13.46 8.67 11.46
N SER A 25 -14.27 8.45 12.50
CA SER A 25 -13.82 8.56 13.90
C SER A 25 -12.79 7.48 14.24
N ARG A 26 -11.81 7.84 15.08
CA ARG A 26 -10.81 6.88 15.63
C ARG A 26 -11.42 5.78 16.50
N SER A 27 -12.67 5.95 16.94
CA SER A 27 -13.45 4.90 17.62
C SER A 27 -13.59 3.62 16.78
N VAL A 28 -13.48 3.72 15.45
CA VAL A 28 -13.43 2.54 14.57
C VAL A 28 -12.16 1.73 14.79
N GLY A 29 -11.01 2.40 14.98
CA GLY A 29 -9.75 1.76 15.32
C GLY A 29 -9.78 1.12 16.71
N GLU A 30 -10.36 1.81 17.70
CA GLU A 30 -10.55 1.27 19.05
C GLU A 30 -11.42 0.00 19.04
N TYR A 31 -12.55 0.04 18.33
CA TYR A 31 -13.42 -1.12 18.16
C TYR A 31 -12.70 -2.27 17.44
N PHE A 32 -11.91 -1.97 16.40
CA PHE A 32 -11.10 -2.98 15.72
C PHE A 32 -10.10 -3.64 16.67
N VAL A 33 -9.37 -2.87 17.48
CA VAL A 33 -8.42 -3.41 18.47
C VAL A 33 -9.13 -4.29 19.51
N GLU A 34 -10.35 -3.93 19.91
CA GLU A 34 -11.18 -4.77 20.78
C GLU A 34 -11.50 -6.13 20.13
N GLN A 35 -11.82 -6.15 18.83
CA GLN A 35 -12.07 -7.40 18.09
C GLN A 35 -10.81 -8.27 17.97
N VAL A 36 -9.65 -7.66 17.70
CA VAL A 36 -8.36 -8.37 17.71
C VAL A 36 -8.08 -8.98 19.08
N ARG A 37 -8.41 -8.28 20.18
CA ARG A 37 -8.25 -8.80 21.55
C ARG A 37 -9.20 -9.94 21.89
N LYS A 38 -10.39 -9.97 21.26
CA LYS A 38 -11.37 -11.05 21.42
C LYS A 38 -10.97 -12.29 20.63
N ALA A 39 -10.22 -12.14 19.55
CA ALA A 39 -9.64 -13.26 18.82
C ALA A 39 -8.55 -13.94 19.68
N GLY A 40 -8.38 -15.26 19.53
CA GLY A 40 -7.35 -16.01 20.25
C GLY A 40 -5.94 -15.58 19.86
N SER A 41 -5.77 -15.20 18.59
CA SER A 41 -4.56 -14.59 18.05
C SER A 41 -4.89 -13.50 17.03
N PRO A 42 -3.97 -12.56 16.75
CA PRO A 42 -4.15 -11.52 15.73
C PRO A 42 -4.55 -12.08 14.35
N GLU A 43 -4.00 -13.24 13.96
CA GLU A 43 -4.26 -13.90 12.67
C GLU A 43 -5.65 -14.55 12.58
N GLU A 44 -6.26 -14.87 13.71
CA GLU A 44 -7.62 -15.44 13.78
C GLU A 44 -8.72 -14.38 13.72
N THR A 45 -8.35 -13.09 13.70
CA THR A 45 -9.30 -11.99 13.58
C THR A 45 -10.05 -12.10 12.24
N PRO A 46 -11.40 -12.08 12.23
CA PRO A 46 -12.16 -12.16 10.99
C PRO A 46 -11.74 -11.05 10.00
N PRO A 47 -11.47 -11.35 8.72
CA PRO A 47 -10.95 -10.38 7.75
C PRO A 47 -11.89 -9.20 7.53
N VAL A 48 -13.19 -9.42 7.73
CA VAL A 48 -14.26 -8.42 7.64
C VAL A 48 -15.02 -8.39 8.96
N ILE A 49 -15.10 -7.21 9.57
CA ILE A 49 -15.79 -6.96 10.84
C ILE A 49 -16.91 -5.94 10.58
N ALA A 50 -18.13 -6.28 10.99
CA ALA A 50 -19.25 -5.36 10.93
C ALA A 50 -19.29 -4.44 12.17
N MET A 51 -19.58 -3.17 11.93
CA MET A 51 -19.88 -2.13 12.92
C MET A 51 -21.15 -1.40 12.46
N SER A 52 -21.88 -0.74 13.37
CA SER A 52 -23.21 -0.17 13.14
C SER A 52 -23.45 0.51 11.78
N ASN A 53 -22.49 1.29 11.28
CA ASN A 53 -22.59 1.97 9.98
C ASN A 53 -21.32 1.80 9.11
N HIS A 54 -20.46 0.85 9.45
CA HIS A 54 -19.18 0.65 8.77
C HIS A 54 -18.85 -0.83 8.67
N TYR A 55 -18.18 -1.22 7.59
CA TYR A 55 -17.44 -2.48 7.55
C TYR A 55 -15.96 -2.18 7.62
N ILE A 56 -15.28 -2.91 8.48
CA ILE A 56 -13.85 -2.83 8.72
C ILE A 56 -13.23 -4.04 8.05
N ILE A 57 -12.33 -3.81 7.11
CA ILE A 57 -11.66 -4.84 6.33
C ILE A 57 -10.17 -4.68 6.57
N HIS A 58 -9.46 -5.76 6.86
CA HIS A 58 -8.07 -5.65 7.28
C HIS A 58 -7.16 -6.73 6.71
N VAL A 59 -5.87 -6.45 6.70
CA VAL A 59 -4.79 -7.42 6.50
C VAL A 59 -3.70 -7.20 7.55
N LEU A 60 -3.11 -8.30 8.02
CA LEU A 60 -2.00 -8.30 8.98
C LEU A 60 -0.68 -8.63 8.27
N ARG A 61 0.34 -7.79 8.40
CA ARG A 61 1.66 -7.97 7.79
C ARG A 61 2.74 -7.51 8.76
N SER A 62 3.63 -8.43 9.16
CA SER A 62 4.73 -8.15 10.09
C SER A 62 4.26 -7.44 11.37
N ASP A 63 3.21 -7.96 12.00
CA ASP A 63 2.58 -7.42 13.22
C ASP A 63 1.97 -6.00 13.07
N VAL A 64 1.80 -5.53 11.84
CA VAL A 64 1.13 -4.26 11.52
C VAL A 64 -0.18 -4.54 10.79
N PHE A 65 -1.25 -3.93 11.28
CA PHE A 65 -2.57 -4.01 10.68
C PHE A 65 -2.79 -2.87 9.69
N PHE A 66 -3.19 -3.21 8.48
CA PHE A 66 -3.70 -2.28 7.48
C PHE A 66 -5.20 -2.44 7.43
N VAL A 67 -5.93 -1.37 7.76
CA VAL A 67 -7.37 -1.42 8.02
C VAL A 67 -8.08 -0.45 7.09
N GLY A 68 -8.85 -0.97 6.14
CA GLY A 68 -9.74 -0.21 5.28
C GLY A 68 -11.16 -0.15 5.87
N VAL A 69 -11.74 1.04 5.90
CA VAL A 69 -13.12 1.27 6.39
C VAL A 69 -14.01 1.66 5.23
N VAL A 70 -15.15 0.99 5.10
CA VAL A 70 -16.18 1.26 4.08
C VAL A 70 -17.53 1.52 4.75
N GLN A 71 -18.33 2.47 4.23
CA GLN A 71 -19.70 2.75 4.70
C GLN A 71 -20.78 2.24 3.75
N SER A 72 -20.41 1.89 2.52
CA SER A 72 -21.34 1.35 1.52
C SER A 72 -20.90 -0.02 1.07
N GLU A 73 -21.83 -0.80 0.50
CA GLU A 73 -21.54 -2.11 -0.07
C GLU A 73 -20.39 -2.00 -1.07
N THR A 74 -19.31 -2.70 -0.74
CA THR A 74 -18.06 -2.72 -1.50
C THR A 74 -17.57 -4.15 -1.50
N PRO A 75 -17.18 -4.73 -2.65
CA PRO A 75 -16.64 -6.08 -2.69
C PRO A 75 -15.46 -6.21 -1.73
N PRO A 76 -15.54 -7.05 -0.66
CA PRO A 76 -14.48 -7.08 0.35
C PRO A 76 -13.13 -7.52 -0.21
N LEU A 77 -13.13 -8.43 -1.18
CA LEU A 77 -11.93 -8.89 -1.87
C LEU A 77 -11.18 -7.77 -2.59
N MET A 78 -11.89 -6.77 -3.13
CA MET A 78 -11.26 -5.61 -3.76
C MET A 78 -10.46 -4.79 -2.73
N VAL A 79 -11.01 -4.63 -1.52
CA VAL A 79 -10.34 -3.91 -0.43
C VAL A 79 -9.16 -4.72 0.09
N VAL A 80 -9.32 -6.03 0.29
CA VAL A 80 -8.23 -6.92 0.71
C VAL A 80 -7.08 -6.90 -0.30
N GLU A 81 -7.36 -7.00 -1.61
CA GLU A 81 -6.35 -6.93 -2.66
C GLU A 81 -5.62 -5.58 -2.64
N LEU A 82 -6.35 -4.47 -2.53
CA LEU A 82 -5.73 -3.15 -2.46
C LEU A 82 -4.80 -3.02 -1.25
N LEU A 83 -5.21 -3.49 -0.07
CA LEU A 83 -4.38 -3.43 1.13
C LEU A 83 -3.12 -4.31 0.98
N ASN A 84 -3.23 -5.49 0.38
CA ASN A 84 -2.07 -6.32 0.05
C ASN A 84 -1.12 -5.63 -0.93
N ARG A 85 -1.65 -5.01 -1.99
CA ARG A 85 -0.87 -4.24 -2.96
C ARG A 85 -0.17 -3.05 -2.34
N LEU A 86 -0.85 -2.34 -1.44
CA LEU A 86 -0.25 -1.26 -0.68
C LEU A 86 0.94 -1.77 0.14
N VAL A 87 0.81 -2.92 0.82
CA VAL A 87 1.91 -3.52 1.57
C VAL A 87 3.08 -3.89 0.66
N GLU A 88 2.82 -4.55 -0.48
CA GLU A 88 3.86 -4.93 -1.45
C GLU A 88 4.62 -3.71 -1.98
N VAL A 89 3.88 -2.67 -2.40
CA VAL A 89 4.47 -1.42 -2.89
C VAL A 89 5.27 -0.75 -1.78
N LEU A 90 4.70 -0.58 -0.59
CA LEU A 90 5.37 0.05 0.53
C LEU A 90 6.66 -0.70 0.89
N THR A 91 6.60 -2.04 0.94
CA THR A 91 7.77 -2.89 1.18
C THR A 91 8.86 -2.65 0.14
N SER A 92 8.49 -2.42 -1.12
CA SER A 92 9.45 -2.10 -2.19
C SER A 92 10.10 -0.71 -2.04
N TYR A 93 9.44 0.24 -1.39
CA TYR A 93 9.93 1.60 -1.19
C TYR A 93 10.79 1.74 0.06
N ILE A 94 10.33 1.19 1.18
CA ILE A 94 10.93 1.42 2.50
C ILE A 94 11.63 0.16 3.05
N GLY A 95 11.49 -1.00 2.40
CA GLY A 95 12.01 -2.26 2.89
C GLY A 95 11.06 -2.91 3.90
N LYS A 96 11.59 -3.31 5.06
CA LYS A 96 10.79 -4.02 6.08
C LYS A 96 9.64 -3.16 6.59
N ILE A 97 8.44 -3.75 6.72
CA ILE A 97 7.29 -3.10 7.36
C ILE A 97 7.38 -3.30 8.87
N ASP A 98 7.66 -2.21 9.59
CA ASP A 98 7.58 -2.12 11.05
C ASP A 98 7.19 -0.69 11.47
N ASP A 99 6.79 -0.53 12.73
CA ASP A 99 6.29 0.73 13.29
C ASP A 99 7.25 1.90 13.08
N ASN A 100 8.55 1.68 13.36
CA ASN A 100 9.55 2.73 13.24
C ASN A 100 9.78 3.11 11.77
N ASN A 101 9.89 2.12 10.87
CA ASN A 101 10.17 2.39 9.47
C ASN A 101 9.01 3.10 8.77
N ILE A 102 7.76 2.74 9.11
CA ILE A 102 6.57 3.46 8.64
C ILE A 102 6.59 4.92 9.15
N LYS A 103 6.87 5.14 10.43
CA LYS A 103 6.94 6.49 11.03
C LYS A 103 8.03 7.36 10.40
N GLN A 104 9.20 6.80 10.10
CA GLN A 104 10.28 7.55 9.44
C GLN A 104 9.97 7.90 7.98
N ASN A 105 9.14 7.09 7.30
CA ASN A 105 8.83 7.25 5.87
C ASN A 105 7.37 7.68 5.62
N PHE A 106 6.71 8.31 6.59
CA PHE A 106 5.28 8.65 6.50
C PHE A 106 4.96 9.54 5.29
N VAL A 107 5.87 10.43 4.88
CA VAL A 107 5.71 11.28 3.69
C VAL A 107 5.57 10.42 2.42
N THR A 108 6.45 9.44 2.23
CA THR A 108 6.40 8.54 1.08
C THR A 108 5.14 7.69 1.11
N LEU A 109 4.74 7.20 2.29
CA LEU A 109 3.47 6.49 2.43
C LEU A 109 2.27 7.35 2.03
N TYR A 110 2.16 8.60 2.48
CA TYR A 110 1.06 9.47 2.09
C TYR A 110 1.05 9.78 0.59
N GLN A 111 2.21 9.99 -0.02
CA GLN A 111 2.33 10.15 -1.48
C GLN A 111 1.86 8.90 -2.23
N LEU A 112 2.24 7.71 -1.76
CA LEU A 112 1.76 6.46 -2.33
C LEU A 112 0.24 6.30 -2.16
N LEU A 113 -0.30 6.66 -0.99
CA LEU A 113 -1.75 6.60 -0.76
C LEU A 113 -2.53 7.55 -1.69
N ASP A 114 -2.00 8.75 -1.95
CA ASP A 114 -2.61 9.72 -2.86
C ASP A 114 -2.55 9.28 -4.33
N GLU A 115 -1.48 8.59 -4.74
CA GLU A 115 -1.36 8.09 -6.10
C GLU A 115 -2.08 6.75 -6.31
N MET A 116 -2.17 5.89 -5.28
CA MET A 116 -2.82 4.59 -5.39
C MET A 116 -4.35 4.70 -5.28
N ILE A 117 -4.87 5.68 -4.53
CA ILE A 117 -6.28 5.76 -4.16
C ILE A 117 -6.80 7.19 -4.37
N ASP A 118 -7.77 7.33 -5.28
CA ASP A 118 -8.49 8.58 -5.49
C ASP A 118 -9.96 8.44 -5.11
N ASN A 119 -10.47 9.34 -4.26
CA ASN A 119 -11.84 9.36 -3.77
C ASN A 119 -12.37 7.99 -3.26
N GLY A 120 -11.47 7.14 -2.74
CA GLY A 120 -11.80 5.80 -2.27
C GLY A 120 -11.80 4.67 -3.32
N PHE A 121 -11.38 4.97 -4.55
CA PHE A 121 -11.17 3.99 -5.63
C PHE A 121 -9.67 3.72 -5.82
N PRO A 122 -9.27 2.45 -6.02
CA PRO A 122 -7.93 2.14 -6.53
C PRO A 122 -7.75 2.70 -7.93
N ILE A 123 -6.66 3.42 -8.19
CA ILE A 123 -6.33 3.97 -9.51
C ILE A 123 -5.00 3.42 -10.04
N THR A 124 -3.89 3.64 -9.33
CA THR A 124 -2.54 3.25 -9.77
C THR A 124 -1.95 2.26 -8.79
N THR A 125 -1.98 0.96 -9.10
CA THR A 125 -1.42 -0.08 -8.21
C THR A 125 -0.13 -0.70 -8.73
N GLU A 126 0.28 -0.34 -9.94
CA GLU A 126 1.48 -0.87 -10.60
C GLU A 126 2.76 -0.19 -10.09
N LEU A 127 3.62 -0.96 -9.43
CA LEU A 127 4.87 -0.47 -8.84
C LEU A 127 5.77 0.27 -9.84
N SER A 128 5.83 -0.21 -11.09
CA SER A 128 6.65 0.40 -12.14
C SER A 128 6.23 1.83 -12.45
N LEU A 129 4.92 2.08 -12.48
CA LEU A 129 4.32 3.40 -12.72
C LEU A 129 4.43 4.26 -11.46
N LEU A 130 4.16 3.70 -10.29
CA LEU A 130 4.32 4.40 -9.01
C LEU A 130 5.73 4.93 -8.81
N ARG A 131 6.77 4.19 -9.22
CA ARG A 131 8.17 4.67 -9.14
C ARG A 131 8.48 5.87 -10.02
N ASP A 132 7.72 6.07 -11.09
CA ASP A 132 7.88 7.23 -11.97
C ASP A 132 7.14 8.46 -11.40
N LEU A 133 6.01 8.25 -10.73
CA LEU A 133 5.16 9.29 -10.15
C LEU A 133 5.63 9.72 -8.75
N VAL A 134 5.95 8.75 -7.90
CA VAL A 134 6.47 8.92 -6.54
C VAL A 134 7.93 8.45 -6.53
N LYS A 135 8.87 9.39 -6.69
CA LYS A 135 10.30 9.07 -6.73
C LYS A 135 10.79 8.55 -5.37
N PRO A 136 11.36 7.34 -5.29
CA PRO A 136 11.98 6.85 -4.06
C PRO A 136 13.10 7.79 -3.61
N GLN A 137 13.22 8.04 -2.31
CA GLN A 137 14.23 8.96 -1.75
C GLN A 137 15.66 8.58 -2.18
N ALA A 138 15.98 7.28 -2.23
CA ALA A 138 17.28 6.77 -2.68
C ALA A 138 17.59 7.09 -4.16
N SER A 139 16.57 7.29 -5.00
CA SER A 139 16.72 7.64 -6.42
C SER A 139 16.95 9.15 -6.61
N VAL A 140 16.40 9.98 -5.72
CA VAL A 140 16.62 11.43 -5.73
C VAL A 140 18.11 11.76 -5.54
N ILE A 141 18.80 11.03 -4.65
CA ILE A 141 20.24 11.23 -4.38
C ILE A 141 21.09 10.95 -5.63
N LYS A 142 20.75 9.92 -6.42
CA LYS A 142 21.44 9.59 -7.68
C LYS A 142 21.12 10.59 -8.80
N SER A 143 19.89 11.11 -8.82
CA SER A 143 19.45 12.06 -9.85
C SER A 143 20.16 13.42 -9.73
N ILE A 144 20.61 13.80 -8.54
CA ILE A 144 21.36 15.05 -8.32
C ILE A 144 22.78 14.92 -8.90
N THR A 145 23.39 13.73 -8.86
CA THR A 145 24.71 13.47 -9.46
C THR A 145 24.68 13.32 -10.99
N ASP A 146 23.54 12.94 -11.57
CA ASP A 146 23.40 12.67 -13.01
C ASP A 146 22.91 13.88 -13.85
N THR A 147 22.99 15.10 -13.30
CA THR A 147 22.53 16.34 -13.96
C THR A 147 23.33 16.73 -15.23
N VAL A 148 24.31 15.94 -15.66
CA VAL A 148 25.12 16.20 -16.87
C VAL A 148 24.64 15.42 -18.11
N SER A 149 23.65 14.51 -18.00
CA SER A 149 23.32 13.58 -19.09
C SER A 149 21.81 13.42 -19.36
N ARG A 150 21.05 14.51 -19.51
CA ARG A 150 19.62 14.43 -19.90
C ARG A 150 19.46 14.30 -21.41
N GLN A 151 19.28 13.07 -21.90
CA GLN A 151 18.41 12.82 -23.05
C GLN A 151 17.01 12.53 -22.51
N ASP A 152 16.05 13.41 -22.85
CA ASP A 152 14.63 13.19 -22.62
C ASP A 152 14.16 11.98 -23.45
N SER A 153 14.17 10.79 -22.85
CA SER A 153 13.41 9.66 -23.37
C SER A 153 11.93 9.91 -23.05
N GLY A 154 11.16 10.25 -24.09
CA GLY A 154 9.77 10.69 -24.02
C GLY A 154 8.89 9.92 -23.05
N HIS A 155 8.15 10.68 -22.25
CA HIS A 155 7.14 10.23 -21.29
C HIS A 155 5.88 9.71 -22.00
N GLY A 156 6.01 8.65 -22.80
CA GLY A 156 4.87 7.88 -23.28
C GLY A 156 4.37 6.96 -22.18
N ILE A 157 3.14 7.16 -21.71
CA ILE A 157 2.47 6.19 -20.85
C ILE A 157 2.36 4.88 -21.63
N SER A 158 2.89 3.78 -21.09
CA SER A 158 2.79 2.48 -21.75
C SER A 158 1.33 2.03 -21.81
N PRO A 159 0.83 1.52 -22.95
CA PRO A 159 -0.50 0.90 -23.01
C PRO A 159 -0.55 -0.42 -22.22
N VAL A 160 0.61 -0.96 -21.82
CA VAL A 160 0.74 -2.17 -21.00
C VAL A 160 1.18 -1.76 -19.59
N PRO A 161 0.29 -1.88 -18.57
CA PRO A 161 0.53 -1.32 -17.24
C PRO A 161 1.80 -1.86 -16.55
N TRP A 162 2.15 -3.13 -16.81
CA TRP A 162 3.27 -3.83 -16.17
C TRP A 162 4.61 -3.67 -16.90
N ARG A 163 4.68 -3.00 -18.07
CA ARG A 163 5.90 -2.90 -18.88
C ARG A 163 6.18 -1.48 -19.35
N LYS A 164 7.38 -0.95 -19.06
CA LYS A 164 7.82 0.34 -19.60
C LYS A 164 8.20 0.25 -21.08
N LEU A 165 7.98 1.34 -21.81
CA LEU A 165 8.41 1.48 -23.19
C LEU A 165 9.91 1.71 -23.28
N GLY A 166 10.55 1.24 -24.35
CA GLY A 166 11.94 1.56 -24.67
C GLY A 166 13.02 0.88 -23.81
N ILE A 167 12.67 -0.11 -22.98
CA ILE A 167 13.66 -0.86 -22.20
C ILE A 167 14.63 -1.59 -23.15
N LYS A 168 15.94 -1.33 -23.00
CA LYS A 168 17.02 -2.04 -23.70
C LYS A 168 17.97 -2.66 -22.69
N TYR A 169 18.38 -3.90 -22.94
CA TYR A 169 19.40 -4.59 -22.17
C TYR A 169 20.62 -4.86 -23.05
N ALA A 170 21.82 -4.87 -22.45
CA ALA A 170 23.04 -5.24 -23.16
C ALA A 170 23.05 -6.73 -23.54
N ALA A 171 22.48 -7.58 -22.69
CA ALA A 171 22.20 -8.99 -22.94
C ALA A 171 20.75 -9.29 -22.53
N ASN A 172 20.00 -9.97 -23.39
CA ASN A 172 18.61 -10.33 -23.13
C ASN A 172 18.55 -11.72 -22.51
N GLU A 173 18.42 -11.79 -21.18
CA GLU A 173 18.34 -13.04 -20.43
C GLU A 173 16.98 -13.18 -19.74
N ILE A 174 16.48 -14.42 -19.64
CA ILE A 174 15.26 -14.76 -18.91
C ILE A 174 15.61 -15.85 -17.90
N ILE A 175 15.42 -15.56 -16.61
CA ILE A 175 15.64 -16.50 -15.51
C ILE A 175 14.27 -16.97 -15.03
N SER A 176 14.05 -18.29 -15.03
CA SER A 176 12.85 -18.91 -14.48
C SER A 176 13.22 -19.80 -13.29
N SER A 177 12.43 -19.73 -12.22
CA SER A 177 12.56 -20.60 -11.04
C SER A 177 11.29 -21.40 -10.85
N THR A 178 11.39 -22.73 -10.86
CA THR A 178 10.26 -23.63 -10.60
C THR A 178 10.32 -24.11 -9.16
N LEU A 179 9.28 -23.78 -8.37
CA LEU A 179 9.16 -24.29 -7.01
C LEU A 179 8.69 -25.76 -7.07
N MET A 180 9.61 -26.72 -6.95
CA MET A 180 9.23 -28.12 -6.75
C MET A 180 8.72 -28.30 -5.31
N LYS A 181 7.40 -28.45 -5.15
CA LYS A 181 6.82 -28.95 -3.89
C LYS A 181 7.31 -30.40 -3.71
N ARG A 182 8.06 -30.66 -2.63
CA ARG A 182 8.30 -32.02 -2.12
C ARG A 182 7.11 -32.48 -1.28
#